data_AF-A0A7X7JEQ0-F1
#
_entry.id   AF-A0A7X7JEQ0-F1
#
_cell.length_a   1.000
_cell.length_b   1.000
_cell.length_c   1.000
_cell.angle_alpha   90.00
_cell.angle_beta   90.00
_cell.angle_gamma   90.00
#
_symmetry.space_group_name_H-M   'P 1'
#
loop_
_entity.id
_entity.type
_entity.pdbx_description
1 polymer ?
#
loop_
_entity_poly.entity_id
_entity_poly.type
_entity_poly.pdbx_seq_one_letter_code
_entity_poly.pdbx_strand_id
1 'polypeptide(L)'
;MDETRGFKRGEQGFTLIELLVVIIIIAVLAAIAIPTYLGQRERANDTSAYSLVRNGLTVIQTAFVETGDYTKLTADMLNEIDTSLAWVNSGTDLVTTDPPGINPNVAAEADRGQLAFHTQSPSIVDIASKSVSGNWFGIQVNTVDISQTGYVKVKVIDGSGGLGW
;
A
#
# COMPACT_ATOMS: atom_id res chain seq x y z
N MET A 1 69.92 -39.45 5.69
CA MET A 1 68.96 -38.74 4.83
C MET A 1 67.61 -38.89 5.51
N ASP A 2 67.15 -37.81 6.15
CA ASP A 2 65.89 -37.74 6.88
C ASP A 2 64.79 -37.30 5.89
N GLU A 3 63.86 -38.21 5.59
CA GLU A 3 62.67 -37.88 4.81
C GLU A 3 61.59 -37.37 5.75
N THR A 4 61.47 -36.05 5.86
CA THR A 4 60.34 -35.39 6.52
C THR A 4 59.04 -35.70 5.77
N ARG A 5 58.31 -36.73 6.22
CA ARG A 5 56.97 -37.04 5.71
C ARG A 5 55.96 -36.04 6.27
N GLY A 6 55.67 -34.99 5.50
CA GLY A 6 54.53 -34.11 5.74
C GLY A 6 53.22 -34.90 5.70
N PHE A 7 52.51 -34.93 6.82
CA PHE A 7 51.17 -35.52 6.94
C PHE A 7 50.20 -34.71 6.07
N LYS A 8 49.73 -35.28 4.95
CA LYS A 8 48.68 -34.70 4.13
C LYS A 8 47.41 -34.56 4.97
N ARG A 9 46.92 -33.33 5.10
CA ARG A 9 45.66 -33.01 5.78
C ARG A 9 44.52 -33.65 4.99
N GLY A 10 43.79 -34.57 5.61
CA GLY A 10 42.74 -35.35 4.94
C GLY A 10 41.63 -34.44 4.41
N GLU A 11 41.42 -34.48 3.10
CA GLU A 11 40.23 -33.93 2.46
C GLU A 11 39.06 -34.88 2.73
N GLN A 12 38.31 -34.62 3.80
CA GLN A 12 37.02 -35.26 4.03
C GLN A 12 36.01 -34.69 3.02
N GLY A 13 35.66 -35.49 2.01
CA GLY A 13 34.61 -35.16 1.05
C GLY A 13 33.22 -35.26 1.69
N PHE A 14 32.34 -34.33 1.35
CA PHE A 14 30.93 -34.32 1.77
C PHE A 14 30.21 -35.58 1.28
N THR A 15 29.42 -36.22 2.14
CA THR A 15 28.65 -37.41 1.76
C THR A 15 27.34 -37.02 1.06
N LEU A 16 26.87 -37.85 0.12
CA LEU A 16 25.56 -37.66 -0.53
C LEU A 16 24.40 -37.69 0.48
N ILE A 17 24.55 -38.45 1.57
CA ILE A 17 23.53 -38.54 2.62
C ILE A 17 23.45 -37.25 3.45
N GLU A 18 24.58 -36.58 3.73
CA GLU A 18 24.57 -35.27 4.39
C GLU A 18 23.83 -34.23 3.56
N LEU A 19 24.08 -34.19 2.25
CA LEU A 19 23.34 -33.31 1.35
C LEU A 19 21.84 -33.64 1.29
N LEU A 20 21.50 -34.94 1.30
CA LEU A 20 20.11 -35.40 1.26
C LEU A 20 19.31 -34.99 2.49
N VAL A 21 19.87 -35.10 3.69
CA VAL A 21 19.17 -34.68 4.92
C VAL A 21 18.97 -33.15 4.93
N VAL A 22 19.95 -32.38 4.47
CA VAL A 22 19.87 -30.92 4.41
C VAL A 22 18.73 -30.45 3.49
N ILE A 23 18.60 -31.02 2.28
CA ILE A 23 17.51 -30.63 1.37
C ILE A 23 16.14 -30.99 1.91
N ILE A 24 16.02 -32.10 2.66
CA ILE A 24 14.76 -32.49 3.31
C ILE A 24 14.35 -31.46 4.36
N ILE A 25 15.29 -31.03 5.20
CA ILE A 25 15.02 -30.02 6.22
C ILE A 25 14.62 -28.69 5.55
N ILE A 26 15.34 -28.25 4.51
CA ILE A 26 14.99 -27.03 3.77
C ILE A 26 13.60 -27.15 3.13
N ALA A 27 13.24 -28.30 2.56
CA ALA A 27 11.93 -28.52 1.95
C ALA A 27 10.78 -28.40 2.97
N VAL A 28 10.94 -28.96 4.18
CA VAL A 28 9.94 -28.84 5.25
C VAL A 28 9.80 -27.39 5.71
N LEU A 29 10.91 -26.69 5.90
CA LEU A 29 10.88 -25.27 6.30
C LEU A 29 10.24 -24.40 5.21
N ALA A 30 10.60 -24.61 3.95
CA ALA A 30 10.06 -23.87 2.81
C ALA A 30 8.55 -24.07 2.66
N ALA A 31 8.04 -25.29 2.88
CA ALA A 31 6.62 -25.59 2.78
C ALA A 31 5.74 -24.74 3.72
N ILE A 32 6.25 -24.40 4.91
CA ILE A 32 5.54 -23.54 5.89
C ILE A 32 5.86 -22.06 5.64
N ALA A 33 7.12 -21.76 5.33
CA ALA A 33 7.60 -20.39 5.18
C ALA A 33 7.02 -19.68 3.95
N ILE A 34 6.91 -20.35 2.81
CA ILE A 34 6.44 -19.75 1.55
C ILE A 34 5.00 -19.20 1.65
N PRO A 35 3.98 -19.98 2.04
CA PRO A 35 2.62 -19.45 2.12
C PRO A 35 2.50 -18.33 3.16
N THR A 36 3.21 -18.46 4.29
CA THR A 36 3.23 -17.43 5.34
C THR A 36 3.86 -16.13 4.83
N TYR A 37 4.99 -16.22 4.13
CA TYR A 37 5.70 -15.08 3.56
C TYR A 37 4.86 -14.37 2.49
N LEU A 38 4.18 -15.11 1.62
CA LEU A 38 3.30 -14.53 0.61
C LEU A 38 2.14 -13.75 1.25
N GLY A 39 1.46 -14.33 2.24
CA GLY A 39 0.39 -13.63 2.95
C GLY A 39 0.88 -12.41 3.75
N GLN A 40 2.09 -12.47 4.32
CA GLN A 40 2.71 -11.30 4.97
C GLN A 40 3.02 -10.19 3.97
N ARG A 41 3.52 -10.54 2.78
CA ARG A 41 3.83 -9.59 1.71
C ARG A 41 2.57 -8.89 1.18
N GLU A 42 1.49 -9.63 0.97
CA GLU A 42 0.20 -9.06 0.56
C GLU A 42 -0.34 -8.07 1.60
N ARG A 43 -0.32 -8.44 2.88
CA ARG A 43 -0.72 -7.54 3.98
C ARG A 43 0.16 -6.29 4.07
N ALA A 44 1.47 -6.43 3.84
CA ALA A 44 2.37 -5.29 3.81
C ALA A 44 2.05 -4.33 2.66
N ASN A 45 1.72 -4.87 1.47
CA ASN A 45 1.30 -4.07 0.33
C ASN A 45 -0.02 -3.32 0.60
N ASP A 46 -0.99 -3.99 1.22
CA ASP A 46 -2.26 -3.37 1.62
C ASP A 46 -2.06 -2.29 2.67
N THR A 47 -1.21 -2.55 3.66
CA THR A 47 -0.86 -1.59 4.71
C THR A 47 -0.18 -0.36 4.11
N SER A 48 0.69 -0.53 3.11
CA SER A 48 1.33 0.59 2.43
C SER A 48 0.32 1.48 1.72
N ALA A 49 -0.62 0.92 0.95
CA ALA A 49 -1.67 1.70 0.29
C ALA A 49 -2.58 2.39 1.31
N TYR A 50 -2.94 1.69 2.38
CA TYR A 50 -3.68 2.26 3.50
C TYR A 50 -2.98 3.47 4.11
N SER A 51 -1.68 3.34 4.43
CA SER A 51 -0.87 4.43 4.97
C SER A 51 -0.77 5.61 4.01
N LEU A 52 -0.66 5.36 2.70
CA LEU A 52 -0.69 6.43 1.70
C LEU A 52 -1.97 7.25 1.80
N VAL A 53 -3.15 6.63 1.83
CA VAL A 53 -4.43 7.36 1.92
C VAL A 53 -4.52 8.18 3.21
N ARG A 54 -3.98 7.67 4.33
CA ARG A 54 -3.93 8.39 5.61
C ARG A 54 -3.01 9.60 5.58
N ASN A 55 -1.82 9.45 5.01
CA ASN A 55 -0.87 10.56 4.86
C ASN A 55 -1.43 11.61 3.90
N GLY A 56 -2.03 11.16 2.79
CA GLY A 56 -2.70 12.01 1.83
C GLY A 56 -3.82 12.83 2.45
N LEU A 57 -4.62 12.23 3.34
CA LEU A 57 -5.65 12.97 4.07
C LEU A 57 -5.08 14.16 4.84
N THR A 58 -3.95 13.98 5.53
CA THR A 58 -3.29 15.08 6.24
C THR A 58 -2.84 16.19 5.29
N VAL A 59 -2.30 15.84 4.12
CA VAL A 59 -1.87 16.82 3.10
C VAL A 59 -3.07 17.60 2.55
N ILE A 60 -4.15 16.93 2.19
CA ILE A 60 -5.39 17.57 1.72
C ILE A 60 -5.96 18.52 2.77
N GLN A 61 -5.93 18.13 4.05
CA GLN A 61 -6.40 19.00 5.13
C GLN A 61 -5.52 20.24 5.30
N THR A 62 -4.20 20.09 5.21
CA THR A 62 -3.28 21.24 5.22
C THR A 62 -3.58 22.18 4.05
N ALA A 63 -3.73 21.65 2.84
CA ALA A 63 -4.05 22.45 1.65
C ALA A 63 -5.40 23.16 1.78
N PHE A 64 -6.39 22.51 2.43
CA PHE A 64 -7.69 23.11 2.68
C PHE A 64 -7.64 24.27 3.68
N VAL A 65 -6.77 24.21 4.70
CA VAL A 65 -6.59 25.32 5.64
C VAL A 65 -6.13 26.60 4.93
N GLU A 66 -5.32 26.46 3.88
CA GLU A 66 -4.82 27.59 3.09
C GLU A 66 -5.84 28.09 2.06
N THR A 67 -6.54 27.17 1.39
CA THR A 67 -7.42 27.49 0.24
C THR A 67 -8.86 27.77 0.64
N GLY A 68 -9.34 27.17 1.73
CA GLY A 68 -10.73 27.14 2.18
C GLY A 68 -11.69 26.46 1.19
N ASP A 69 -11.17 25.76 0.18
CA ASP A 69 -11.97 25.30 -0.96
C ASP A 69 -11.25 24.13 -1.67
N TYR A 70 -11.80 22.93 -1.53
CA TYR A 70 -11.22 21.74 -2.15
C TYR A 70 -11.18 21.81 -3.69
N THR A 71 -12.05 22.58 -4.35
CA THR A 71 -12.05 22.67 -5.82
C THR A 71 -10.80 23.37 -6.37
N LYS A 72 -10.04 24.05 -5.51
CA LYS A 72 -8.77 24.71 -5.88
C LYS A 72 -7.56 23.79 -5.76
N LEU A 73 -7.72 22.57 -5.24
CA LEU A 73 -6.62 21.64 -5.11
C LEU A 73 -6.10 21.21 -6.48
N THR A 74 -4.78 21.19 -6.62
CA THR A 74 -4.07 20.66 -7.78
C THR A 74 -3.04 19.65 -7.33
N ALA A 75 -2.69 18.69 -8.19
CA ALA A 75 -1.66 17.70 -7.86
C ALA A 75 -0.32 18.37 -7.51
N ASP A 76 0.04 19.45 -8.22
CA ASP A 76 1.28 20.21 -7.97
C ASP A 76 1.30 20.82 -6.58
N MET A 77 0.21 21.47 -6.14
CA MET A 77 0.10 22.00 -4.78
C MET A 77 0.24 20.91 -3.71
N LEU A 78 -0.37 19.75 -3.92
CA LEU A 78 -0.29 18.64 -2.96
C LEU A 78 1.11 18.01 -2.93
N ASN A 79 1.80 17.92 -4.07
CA ASN A 79 3.19 17.48 -4.18
C ASN A 79 4.15 18.47 -3.48
N GLU A 80 3.87 19.77 -3.50
CA GLU A 80 4.67 20.78 -2.80
C GLU A 80 4.58 20.64 -1.27
N ILE A 81 3.40 20.29 -0.75
CA ILE A 81 3.19 20.06 0.69
C ILE A 81 3.91 18.79 1.15
N ASP A 82 3.82 17.70 0.39
CA ASP A 82 4.56 16.47 0.66
C ASP A 82 5.10 15.83 -0.62
N THR A 83 6.39 16.08 -0.86
CA THR A 83 7.14 15.58 -2.03
C THR A 83 7.35 14.06 -2.04
N SER A 84 7.07 13.36 -0.93
CA SER A 84 7.18 11.91 -0.85
C SER A 84 5.95 11.19 -1.43
N LEU A 85 4.86 11.94 -1.65
CA LEU A 85 3.62 11.43 -2.22
C LEU A 85 3.55 11.78 -3.70
N ALA A 86 2.92 10.90 -4.47
CA ALA A 86 2.65 11.12 -5.89
C ALA A 86 1.14 11.24 -6.09
N TRP A 87 0.70 12.46 -6.41
CA TRP A 87 -0.72 12.80 -6.56
C TRP A 87 -1.18 12.74 -8.01
N VAL A 88 -2.41 12.24 -8.22
CA VAL A 88 -3.11 12.31 -9.50
C VAL A 88 -4.52 12.84 -9.26
N ASN A 89 -4.94 13.79 -10.10
CA ASN A 89 -6.30 14.30 -10.07
C ASN A 89 -7.21 13.35 -10.86
N SER A 90 -8.28 12.89 -10.23
CA SER A 90 -9.30 12.06 -10.86
C SER A 90 -10.43 12.90 -11.43
N GLY A 91 -10.83 12.59 -12.67
CA GLY A 91 -12.01 13.20 -13.29
C GLY A 91 -13.35 12.68 -12.77
N THR A 92 -13.32 11.67 -11.89
CA THR A 92 -14.52 10.96 -11.39
C THR A 92 -14.51 10.77 -9.88
N ASP A 93 -15.70 10.66 -9.29
CA ASP A 93 -15.90 10.33 -7.89
C ASP A 93 -15.22 8.99 -7.53
N LEU A 94 -14.42 9.02 -6.47
CA LEU A 94 -13.63 7.86 -6.02
C LEU A 94 -14.38 7.02 -4.97
N VAL A 95 -15.22 7.66 -4.15
CA VAL A 95 -15.82 7.09 -2.94
C VAL A 95 -17.30 7.37 -2.94
N THR A 96 -18.10 6.30 -3.08
CA THR A 96 -19.55 6.42 -2.94
C THR A 96 -19.91 6.44 -1.46
N THR A 97 -20.96 7.17 -1.08
CA THR A 97 -21.44 7.27 0.31
C THR A 97 -22.79 6.65 0.56
N ASP A 98 -23.56 6.34 -0.50
CA ASP A 98 -24.85 5.67 -0.40
C ASP A 98 -25.08 4.71 -1.60
N PRO A 99 -24.81 3.40 -1.45
CA PRO A 99 -24.12 2.77 -0.32
C PRO A 99 -22.62 3.12 -0.30
N PRO A 100 -21.96 3.07 0.87
CA PRO A 100 -20.53 3.30 0.95
C PRO A 100 -19.70 2.29 0.15
N GLY A 101 -18.82 2.77 -0.73
CA GLY A 101 -18.02 1.94 -1.61
C GLY A 101 -16.90 2.68 -2.32
N ILE A 102 -16.11 1.95 -3.11
CA ILE A 102 -15.10 2.50 -4.00
C ILE A 102 -15.64 2.42 -5.42
N ASN A 103 -15.51 3.49 -6.19
CA ASN A 103 -15.77 3.45 -7.63
C ASN A 103 -14.67 2.61 -8.32
N PRO A 104 -15.00 1.49 -8.99
CA PRO A 104 -13.98 0.64 -9.62
C PRO A 104 -13.38 1.28 -10.88
N ASN A 105 -14.02 2.30 -11.45
CA ASN A 105 -13.51 3.03 -12.63
C ASN A 105 -12.33 3.95 -12.30
N VAL A 106 -11.96 4.08 -11.02
CA VAL A 106 -10.73 4.71 -10.52
C VAL A 106 -9.46 4.01 -11.04
N ALA A 107 -9.61 2.87 -11.71
CA ALA A 107 -8.55 2.09 -12.33
C ALA A 107 -7.70 2.83 -13.41
N ALA A 108 -8.07 4.04 -13.83
CA ALA A 108 -7.32 4.80 -14.83
C ALA A 108 -6.28 5.79 -14.26
N GLU A 109 -6.33 6.15 -12.97
CA GLU A 109 -5.66 7.39 -12.52
C GLU A 109 -4.75 7.26 -11.29
N ALA A 110 -4.72 6.15 -10.54
CA ALA A 110 -3.67 5.92 -9.54
C ALA A 110 -2.91 4.61 -9.82
N ASP A 111 -1.73 4.74 -10.43
CA ASP A 111 -0.76 3.66 -10.53
C ASP A 111 -0.23 3.27 -9.13
N ARG A 112 0.53 2.18 -9.06
CA ARG A 112 1.09 1.65 -7.81
C ARG A 112 1.85 2.74 -7.04
N GLY A 113 1.44 2.97 -5.80
CA GLY A 113 2.09 3.93 -4.90
C GLY A 113 1.65 5.39 -5.10
N GLN A 114 0.67 5.64 -5.98
CA GLN A 114 0.07 6.96 -6.15
C GLN A 114 -1.20 7.13 -5.30
N LEU A 115 -1.59 8.39 -5.13
CA LEU A 115 -2.83 8.82 -4.52
C LEU A 115 -3.68 9.54 -5.56
N ALA A 116 -4.85 8.99 -5.86
CA ALA A 116 -5.87 9.72 -6.59
C ALA A 116 -6.63 10.62 -5.62
N PHE A 117 -6.96 11.83 -6.06
CA PHE A 117 -7.92 12.68 -5.37
C PHE A 117 -8.98 13.18 -6.35
N HIS A 118 -10.20 13.38 -5.88
CA HIS A 118 -11.28 13.97 -6.67
C HIS A 118 -12.03 15.00 -5.84
N THR A 119 -12.33 16.15 -6.43
CA THR A 119 -12.99 17.25 -5.74
C THR A 119 -14.43 17.33 -6.25
N GLN A 120 -15.40 17.00 -5.38
CA GLN A 120 -16.82 17.00 -5.75
C GLN A 120 -17.45 18.38 -5.55
N SER A 121 -16.99 19.11 -4.54
CA SER A 121 -17.45 20.46 -4.21
C SER A 121 -16.40 21.19 -3.36
N PRO A 122 -16.57 22.48 -3.03
CA PRO A 122 -15.65 23.18 -2.14
C PRO A 122 -15.48 22.52 -0.76
N SER A 123 -16.47 21.72 -0.36
CA SER A 123 -16.55 21.06 0.94
C SER A 123 -16.31 19.55 0.87
N ILE A 124 -16.26 18.94 -0.32
CA ILE A 124 -16.18 17.48 -0.46
C ILE A 124 -15.02 17.09 -1.37
N VAL A 125 -14.15 16.24 -0.83
CA VAL A 125 -13.01 15.67 -1.56
C VAL A 125 -12.86 14.20 -1.23
N ASP A 126 -12.53 13.42 -2.24
CA ASP A 126 -12.21 12.00 -2.12
C ASP A 126 -10.72 11.79 -2.31
N ILE A 127 -10.19 10.79 -1.63
CA ILE A 127 -8.82 10.29 -1.82
C ILE A 127 -8.89 8.77 -1.87
N ALA A 128 -8.17 8.17 -2.81
CA ALA A 128 -8.07 6.73 -2.90
C ALA A 128 -6.69 6.26 -3.37
N SER A 129 -6.33 5.03 -2.99
CA SER A 129 -5.15 4.33 -3.50
C SER A 129 -5.45 2.85 -3.65
N LYS A 130 -4.77 2.22 -4.61
CA LYS A 130 -4.83 0.77 -4.87
C LYS A 130 -3.54 0.12 -4.39
N SER A 131 -3.67 -0.94 -3.61
CA SER A 131 -2.53 -1.76 -3.22
C SER A 131 -2.00 -2.59 -4.37
N VAL A 132 -0.74 -3.05 -4.25
CA VAL A 132 -0.13 -3.95 -5.24
C VAL A 132 -0.89 -5.28 -5.35
N SER A 133 -1.54 -5.71 -4.26
CA SER A 133 -2.44 -6.87 -4.17
C SER A 133 -3.75 -6.66 -4.94
N GLY A 134 -4.07 -5.43 -5.31
CA GLY A 134 -5.28 -5.07 -6.05
C GLY A 134 -6.46 -4.59 -5.19
N ASN A 135 -6.25 -4.47 -3.88
CA ASN A 135 -7.24 -3.99 -2.93
C ASN A 135 -7.30 -2.46 -2.95
N TRP A 136 -8.48 -1.91 -2.71
CA TRP A 136 -8.71 -0.47 -2.73
C TRP A 136 -8.98 0.08 -1.34
N PHE A 137 -8.45 1.27 -1.09
CA PHE A 137 -8.67 2.03 0.13
C PHE A 137 -9.02 3.46 -0.25
N GLY A 138 -10.04 4.03 0.39
CA GLY A 138 -10.47 5.38 0.11
C GLY A 138 -11.12 6.07 1.29
N ILE A 139 -11.05 7.39 1.26
CA ILE A 139 -11.67 8.29 2.22
C ILE A 139 -12.37 9.39 1.43
N GLN A 140 -13.65 9.59 1.69
CA GLN A 140 -14.30 10.87 1.41
C GLN A 140 -14.24 11.73 2.65
N VAL A 141 -13.90 13.00 2.45
CA VAL A 141 -13.94 14.06 3.46
C VAL A 141 -15.09 15.00 3.10
N ASN A 142 -15.94 15.31 4.07
CA ASN A 142 -16.97 16.33 3.93
C ASN A 142 -16.81 17.37 5.04
N THR A 143 -16.42 18.58 4.64
CA THR A 143 -16.23 19.74 5.50
C THR A 143 -17.38 20.71 5.26
N VAL A 144 -18.43 20.62 6.09
CA VAL A 144 -19.60 21.52 5.98
C VAL A 144 -19.23 22.95 6.40
N ASP A 145 -18.35 23.07 7.41
CA ASP A 145 -17.71 24.30 7.91
C ASP A 145 -16.26 23.99 8.29
N ILE A 146 -15.37 24.99 8.37
CA ILE A 146 -13.94 24.80 8.76
C ILE A 146 -13.72 24.06 10.10
N SER A 147 -14.77 23.96 10.94
CA SER A 147 -14.73 23.33 12.26
C SER A 147 -15.41 21.96 12.32
N GLN A 148 -16.12 21.53 11.26
CA GLN A 148 -16.85 20.27 11.22
C GLN A 148 -16.47 19.46 9.99
N THR A 149 -15.67 18.42 10.21
CA THR A 149 -15.20 17.49 9.16
C THR A 149 -15.70 16.08 9.45
N GLY A 150 -16.58 15.59 8.58
CA GLY A 150 -17.00 14.19 8.51
C GLY A 150 -16.12 13.37 7.56
N TYR A 151 -16.06 12.06 7.79
CA TYR A 151 -15.34 11.12 6.93
C TYR A 151 -16.20 9.91 6.59
N VAL A 152 -16.13 9.48 5.33
CA VAL A 152 -16.57 8.14 4.93
C VAL A 152 -15.35 7.35 4.52
N LYS A 153 -15.14 6.22 5.19
CA LYS A 153 -13.98 5.35 5.00
C LYS A 153 -14.42 4.06 4.36
N VAL A 154 -13.85 3.75 3.21
CA VAL A 154 -14.21 2.58 2.41
C VAL A 154 -12.96 1.76 2.11
N LYS A 155 -13.13 0.43 2.09
CA LYS A 155 -12.12 -0.49 1.56
C LYS A 155 -12.80 -1.56 0.72
N VAL A 156 -12.16 -2.00 -0.34
CA VAL A 156 -12.63 -3.13 -1.16
C VAL A 156 -11.50 -4.15 -1.23
N ILE A 157 -11.76 -5.35 -0.72
CA ILE A 157 -10.84 -6.49 -0.74
C ILE A 157 -11.52 -7.61 -1.52
N ASP A 158 -10.86 -8.11 -2.58
CA ASP A 158 -11.39 -9.18 -3.42
C ASP A 158 -12.83 -8.93 -3.95
N GLY A 159 -13.17 -7.68 -4.23
CA GLY A 159 -14.51 -7.26 -4.67
C GLY A 159 -15.56 -7.19 -3.56
N SER A 160 -15.23 -7.57 -2.33
CA SER A 160 -16.06 -7.35 -1.14
C SER A 160 -15.77 -5.99 -0.52
N GLY A 161 -16.78 -5.11 -0.50
CA GLY A 161 -16.70 -3.79 0.12
C GLY A 161 -16.94 -3.85 1.63
N GLY A 162 -16.16 -3.10 2.40
CA GLY A 162 -16.31 -2.97 3.84
C GLY A 162 -16.23 -1.52 4.30
N LEU A 163 -17.09 -1.18 5.25
CA LEU A 163 -17.06 0.08 6.00
C LEU A 163 -16.15 -0.02 7.22
N GLY A 164 -15.48 1.08 7.54
CA GLY A 164 -14.80 1.23 8.82
C GLY A 164 -13.46 0.51 8.87
N TRP A 165 -12.45 1.29 9.22
CA TRP A 165 -11.10 0.87 9.52
C TRP A 165 -10.43 1.90 10.43
#